data_AF-A0A2Z5ZZR4-F1
#
_entry.id   AF-A0A2Z5ZZR4-F1
#
_cell.length_a   1.000
_cell.length_b   1.000
_cell.length_c   1.000
_cell.angle_alpha   90.00
_cell.angle_beta   90.00
_cell.angle_gamma   90.00
#
_symmetry.space_group_name_H-M   'P 1'
#
loop_
_entity.id
_entity.type
_entity.pdbx_description
1 polymer ?
#
loop_
_entity_poly.entity_id
_entity_poly.type
_entity_poly.pdbx_seq_one_letter_code
_entity_poly.pdbx_strand_id
1 'polypeptide(L)' 'DDGSVVTSQTADTPYYIQILDDKGMAVQSGLSWAYLRPYHGRICSGCHDGSYRGRAFQNQHTKALYNWWYDDRSNYDSAF' A
#
# COMPACT_ATOMS: atom_id res chain seq x y z
N ASP A 1 1.27 -16.62 0.57
CA ASP A 1 2.23 -15.51 0.74
C ASP A 1 1.88 -14.71 2.00
N ASP A 2 2.63 -13.66 2.37
CA ASP A 2 2.42 -12.91 3.63
C ASP A 2 1.33 -11.81 3.57
N GLY A 3 0.71 -11.61 2.41
CA GLY A 3 -0.36 -10.64 2.19
C GLY A 3 0.10 -9.17 2.06
N SER A 4 1.41 -8.91 2.10
CA SER A 4 1.96 -7.57 1.95
C SER A 4 2.04 -7.14 0.48
N VAL A 5 1.82 -5.85 0.20
CA VAL A 5 1.86 -5.28 -1.15
C VAL A 5 2.47 -3.88 -1.12
N VAL A 6 3.20 -3.52 -2.17
CA VAL A 6 3.73 -2.16 -2.41
C VAL A 6 3.67 -1.86 -3.91
N THR A 7 3.37 -0.62 -4.27
CA THR A 7 3.32 -0.16 -5.67
C THR A 7 3.65 1.32 -5.77
N SER A 8 4.27 1.71 -6.88
CA SER A 8 4.36 3.09 -7.35
C SER A 8 3.13 3.41 -8.20
N GLN A 9 2.55 4.60 -8.08
CA GLN A 9 1.37 4.97 -8.87
C GLN A 9 1.33 6.47 -9.14
N THR A 10 0.28 6.95 -9.81
CA THR A 10 0.06 8.38 -10.02
C THR A 10 -0.10 9.14 -8.70
N ALA A 11 0.47 10.34 -8.66
CA ALA A 11 0.32 11.30 -7.57
C ALA A 11 -0.73 12.36 -7.93
N ASP A 12 -1.19 13.11 -6.92
CA ASP A 12 -2.16 14.21 -7.01
C ASP A 12 -3.47 13.85 -7.74
N THR A 13 -3.82 12.56 -7.74
CA THR A 13 -5.04 12.00 -8.34
C THR A 13 -5.84 11.25 -7.26
N PRO A 14 -7.18 11.43 -7.15
CA PRO A 14 -8.01 10.64 -6.24
C PRO A 14 -7.99 9.17 -6.62
N TYR A 15 -7.76 8.29 -5.64
CA TYR A 15 -7.79 6.84 -5.85
C TYR A 15 -8.37 6.07 -4.66
N TYR A 16 -8.67 4.79 -4.88
CA TYR A 16 -8.96 3.79 -3.86
C TYR A 16 -8.45 2.41 -4.30
N ILE A 17 -8.50 1.41 -3.41
CA ILE A 17 -7.97 0.06 -3.67
C ILE A 17 -9.01 -1.03 -3.37
N GLN A 18 -8.86 -2.17 -4.04
CA GLN A 18 -9.63 -3.40 -3.81
C GLN A 18 -8.66 -4.56 -3.58
N ILE A 19 -8.93 -5.39 -2.57
CA ILE A 19 -8.22 -6.67 -2.42
C ILE A 19 -8.95 -7.73 -3.24
N LEU A 20 -8.18 -8.52 -3.99
CA LEU A 20 -8.73 -9.45 -4.98
C LEU A 20 -8.57 -10.90 -4.52
N ASP A 21 -9.51 -11.76 -4.91
CA ASP A 21 -9.37 -13.21 -4.81
C ASP A 21 -8.57 -13.78 -6.00
N ASP A 22 -8.46 -15.11 -6.04
CA ASP A 22 -7.77 -15.86 -7.09
C ASP A 22 -8.47 -15.77 -8.47
N LYS A 23 -9.71 -15.31 -8.52
CA LYS A 23 -10.48 -15.05 -9.75
C LYS A 23 -10.39 -13.59 -10.20
N GLY A 24 -9.62 -12.76 -9.50
CA GLY A 24 -9.51 -11.33 -9.79
C GLY A 24 -10.74 -10.53 -9.38
N MET A 25 -11.60 -11.07 -8.51
CA MET A 25 -12.80 -10.41 -8.02
C MET A 25 -12.51 -9.69 -6.71
N ALA A 26 -13.06 -8.49 -6.55
CA ALA A 26 -12.90 -7.72 -5.32
C ALA A 26 -13.59 -8.42 -4.13
N VAL A 27 -12.79 -8.81 -3.12
CA VAL A 27 -13.28 -9.34 -1.84
C VAL A 27 -13.71 -8.21 -0.91
N GLN A 28 -12.98 -7.09 -0.92
CA GLN A 28 -13.31 -5.88 -0.15
C GLN A 28 -12.82 -4.63 -0.90
N SER A 29 -13.61 -3.55 -0.84
CA SER A 29 -13.30 -2.24 -1.45
C SER A 29 -13.06 -1.17 -0.39
N GLY A 30 -11.95 -0.44 -0.48
CA GLY A 30 -11.64 0.67 0.42
C GLY A 30 -12.34 1.97 0.02
N LEU A 31 -13.63 2.11 0.33
CA LEU A 31 -14.45 3.25 -0.10
C LEU A 31 -14.07 4.58 0.58
N SER A 32 -13.04 5.23 0.07
CA SER A 32 -12.55 6.54 0.47
C SER A 32 -11.74 7.18 -0.65
N TRP A 33 -11.54 8.50 -0.62
CA TRP A 33 -10.65 9.18 -1.56
C TRP A 33 -9.27 9.35 -0.96
N ALA A 34 -8.32 8.51 -1.38
CA ALA A 34 -6.92 8.64 -1.04
C ALA A 34 -6.19 9.50 -2.08
N TYR A 35 -5.10 10.12 -1.63
CA TYR A 35 -4.21 10.94 -2.45
C TYR A 35 -2.77 10.71 -1.98
N LEU A 36 -1.83 10.66 -2.93
CA LEU A 36 -0.39 10.75 -2.69
C LEU A 36 0.12 12.06 -3.27
N ARG A 37 1.00 12.76 -2.56
CA ARG A 37 1.73 13.91 -3.12
C ARG A 37 2.92 13.41 -3.94
N PRO A 38 3.48 14.19 -4.87
CA PRO A 38 4.64 13.77 -5.67
C PRO A 38 5.79 13.27 -4.77
N TYR A 39 6.42 12.16 -5.16
CA TYR A 39 7.51 11.50 -4.41
C TYR A 39 7.13 10.94 -3.01
N HIS A 40 5.90 11.11 -2.53
CA HIS A 40 5.50 10.60 -1.22
C HIS A 40 5.12 9.12 -1.26
N GLY A 41 5.57 8.39 -0.24
CA GLY A 41 5.10 7.06 0.10
C GLY A 41 4.07 7.08 1.23
N ARG A 42 3.25 6.02 1.35
CA ARG A 42 2.30 5.87 2.46
C ARG A 42 2.22 4.43 2.93
N ILE A 43 2.07 4.24 4.24
CA ILE A 43 1.97 2.92 4.89
C ILE A 43 0.67 2.78 5.69
N CYS A 44 0.22 1.53 5.85
CA CYS A 44 -0.81 1.10 6.79
C CYS A 44 -0.47 -0.30 7.32
N SER A 45 -1.01 -0.70 8.46
CA SER A 45 -0.80 -2.07 8.98
C SER A 45 -1.69 -3.11 8.29
N GLY A 46 -2.87 -2.70 7.81
CA GLY A 46 -3.79 -3.58 7.09
C GLY A 46 -5.01 -2.88 6.51
N CYS A 47 -5.95 -3.67 5.97
CA CYS A 47 -7.19 -3.16 5.39
C CYS A 47 -8.18 -2.77 6.47
N HIS A 48 -8.28 -1.47 6.78
CA HIS A 48 -9.16 -0.94 7.83
C HIS A 48 -8.95 -1.59 9.21
N ASP A 49 -7.69 -1.94 9.52
CA ASP A 49 -7.30 -2.59 10.77
C ASP A 49 -7.37 -1.65 11.99
N GLY A 50 -7.33 -0.34 11.73
CA GLY A 50 -7.40 0.72 12.73
C GLY A 50 -6.09 1.48 12.97
N SER A 51 -4.98 1.11 12.33
CA SER A 51 -3.65 1.77 12.48
C SER A 51 -3.67 3.26 12.15
N TYR A 52 -4.55 3.68 11.23
CA TYR A 52 -4.75 5.07 10.84
C TYR A 52 -5.97 5.72 11.51
N ARG A 53 -6.60 5.06 12.48
CA ARG A 53 -7.78 5.58 13.18
C ARG A 53 -7.60 5.72 14.69
N GLY A 54 -7.46 4.61 15.39
CA GLY A 54 -7.55 4.58 16.85
C GLY A 54 -6.85 3.39 17.50
N ARG A 55 -6.06 2.64 16.72
CA ARG A 55 -5.23 1.53 17.19
C ARG A 55 -3.78 1.82 16.89
N ALA A 56 -2.89 1.30 17.71
CA ALA A 56 -1.45 1.34 17.44
C ALA A 56 -1.11 0.46 16.22
N PHE A 57 -0.02 0.79 15.55
CA PHE A 57 0.52 -0.04 14.47
C PHE A 57 0.95 -1.41 15.02
N GLN A 58 0.61 -2.46 14.28
CA GLN A 58 1.09 -3.80 14.58
C GLN A 58 2.55 -3.93 14.15
N ASN A 59 3.39 -4.56 14.97
CA ASN A 59 4.74 -4.93 14.56
C ASN A 59 4.67 -6.08 13.55
N GLN A 60 5.09 -5.82 12.31
CA GLN A 60 5.03 -6.75 11.18
C GLN A 60 6.35 -6.71 10.41
N HIS A 61 6.87 -7.88 10.03
CA HIS A 61 8.03 -8.02 9.15
C HIS A 61 7.54 -8.52 7.79
N THR A 62 7.46 -7.63 6.81
CA THR A 62 6.77 -7.89 5.53
C THR A 62 7.73 -8.05 4.36
N LYS A 63 7.36 -8.88 3.39
CA LYS A 63 8.11 -9.08 2.14
C LYS A 63 8.10 -7.84 1.27
N ALA A 64 6.97 -7.14 1.17
CA ALA A 64 6.83 -5.93 0.37
C ALA A 64 7.80 -4.81 0.78
N LEU A 65 8.25 -4.79 2.05
CA LEU A 65 9.25 -3.84 2.52
C LEU A 65 10.54 -3.90 1.69
N TYR A 66 10.96 -5.10 1.30
CA TYR A 66 12.19 -5.32 0.55
C TYR A 66 12.01 -5.11 -0.97
N ASN A 67 10.79 -4.87 -1.42
CA ASN A 67 10.46 -4.55 -2.82
C ASN A 67 10.13 -3.06 -3.02
N TRP A 68 10.43 -2.21 -2.03
CA TRP A 68 10.04 -0.80 -2.06
C TRP A 68 11.16 0.11 -2.59
N TRP A 69 12.33 0.06 -1.96
CA TRP A 69 13.51 0.83 -2.36
C TRP A 69 14.77 0.09 -1.88
N TYR A 70 15.60 -0.32 -2.83
CA TYR A 70 16.83 -1.09 -2.59
C TYR A 70 18.04 -0.59 -3.40
N ASP A 71 17.85 0.29 -4.38
CA ASP A 71 18.91 0.86 -5.22
C ASP A 71 19.19 2.33 -4.81
N ASP A 72 20.45 2.64 -4.49
CA ASP A 72 20.89 3.99 -4.09
C ASP A 72 20.81 5.03 -5.22
N ARG A 73 20.60 4.57 -6.46
CA ARG A 73 20.41 5.41 -7.66
C ARG A 73 18.95 5.71 -7.96
N SER A 74 18.02 5.11 -7.23
CA SER A 74 16.57 5.21 -7.45
C SER A 74 15.88 6.09 -6.40
N ASN A 75 14.74 6.67 -6.79
CA ASN A 75 13.80 7.28 -5.83
C ASN A 75 12.89 6.21 -5.17
N TYR A 76 12.40 5.27 -5.98
CA TYR A 76 11.66 4.07 -5.57
C TYR A 76 11.94 2.97 -6.60
N ASP A 77 12.03 1.73 -6.14
CA ASP A 77 12.16 0.54 -6.99
C ASP A 77 10.85 -0.26 -7.06
N SER A 78 9.82 0.13 -6.29
CA SER A 78 8.50 -0.50 -6.35
C SER A 78 7.87 -0.40 -7.74
N ALA A 79 7.26 -1.51 -8.18
CA ALA A 79 6.59 -1.61 -9.48
C ALA A 79 5.38 -0.66 -9.63
N PHE A 80 5.19 -0.16 -10.84
CA PHE A 80 3.99 0.58 -11.28
C PHE A 80 2.84 -0.34 -11.69
#